data_AF-A0A0A1Q2M8-F1
#
_entry.id   AF-A0A0A1Q2M8-F1
#
_cell.length_a   1.000
_cell.length_b   1.000
_cell.length_c   1.000
_cell.angle_alpha   90.00
_cell.angle_beta   90.00
_cell.angle_gamma   90.00
#
_symmetry.space_group_name_H-M   'P 1'
#
loop_
_entity.id
_entity.type
_entity.pdbx_description
1 polymer ?
#
loop_
_entity_poly.entity_id
_entity_poly.type
_entity_poly.pdbx_seq_one_letter_code
_entity_poly.pdbx_strand_id
1 'polypeptide(L)'
;MTTTIARKTDALGVYRLALWVNLLALAVVTIHRSAWPLPDSEYVHRLVSYEHGLIRRGLVGEIYSWFTDLVPPWAVRIEGFAAILAALALYATIFARTYRTRQLETLVLACFLFGSPLLFKNFVGNLGKFDVLGAIVAMLAVLMPLRRSTWWLIGGSSAVLLFVHHVHATIYLPTIYGILAIRSIGAAGRIDGHAMARIAVSLVLLAALFAYLLTATAAMVSPDAFLEGLHARALQPVPARQVMMWYSTIGEEFRQSLTMFPGHVRRAPIYAALVLIHLPLILFFARRIGALRTRAPLAYCGYLAVAAVVLAGFLVTNVITFDYARHLGNLALCFILISQAQIVVVDGPVTDASDIEPANRLVMAAVLAVAMLPWVGVVYPIL
;
A
#
# COMPACT_ATOMS: atom_id res chain seq x y z
N MET A 1 14.96 -39.93 -13.70
CA MET A 1 15.32 -38.64 -14.33
C MET A 1 14.17 -38.06 -15.17
N THR A 2 13.49 -38.86 -15.98
CA THR A 2 12.34 -38.44 -16.82
C THR A 2 11.14 -37.87 -16.05
N THR A 3 10.82 -38.41 -14.87
CA THR A 3 9.69 -37.94 -14.02
C THR A 3 9.91 -36.55 -13.41
N THR A 4 11.16 -36.20 -13.06
CA THR A 4 11.50 -34.89 -12.49
C THR A 4 11.48 -33.79 -13.56
N ILE A 5 11.88 -34.11 -14.79
CA ILE A 5 11.86 -33.19 -15.93
C ILE A 5 10.41 -32.89 -16.33
N ALA A 6 9.56 -33.91 -16.44
CA ALA A 6 8.14 -33.74 -16.75
C ALA A 6 7.43 -32.81 -15.74
N ARG A 7 7.62 -33.04 -14.43
CA ARG A 7 7.03 -32.19 -13.38
C ARG A 7 7.48 -30.72 -13.44
N LYS A 8 8.72 -30.44 -13.86
CA LYS A 8 9.22 -29.07 -14.01
C LYS A 8 8.60 -28.37 -15.22
N THR A 9 8.42 -29.10 -16.31
CA THR A 9 7.74 -28.60 -17.52
C THR A 9 6.29 -28.25 -17.23
N ASP A 10 5.59 -29.11 -16.48
CA ASP A 10 4.21 -28.88 -16.04
C ASP A 10 4.09 -27.61 -15.17
N ALA A 11 5.01 -27.46 -14.21
CA ALA A 11 5.03 -26.30 -13.31
C ALA A 11 5.26 -24.98 -14.08
N LEU A 12 6.21 -24.95 -15.02
CA LEU A 12 6.48 -23.77 -15.83
C LEU A 12 5.25 -23.35 -16.66
N GLY A 13 4.52 -24.32 -17.22
CA GLY A 13 3.28 -24.08 -17.95
C GLY A 13 2.23 -23.40 -17.07
N VAL A 14 2.02 -23.89 -15.85
CA VAL A 14 1.08 -23.31 -14.88
C VAL A 14 1.43 -21.86 -14.55
N TYR A 15 2.70 -21.55 -14.28
CA TYR A 15 3.08 -20.19 -13.94
C TYR A 15 3.01 -19.21 -15.11
N ARG A 16 3.29 -19.68 -16.33
CA ARG A 16 3.06 -18.88 -17.55
C ARG A 16 1.58 -18.60 -17.74
N LEU A 17 0.71 -19.59 -17.54
CA LEU A 17 -0.74 -19.39 -17.57
C LEU A 17 -1.18 -18.36 -16.53
N ALA A 18 -0.71 -18.48 -15.28
CA ALA A 18 -1.02 -17.52 -14.23
C ALA A 18 -0.56 -16.09 -14.60
N LEU A 19 0.62 -15.94 -15.21
CA LEU A 19 1.09 -14.65 -15.72
C LEU A 19 0.15 -14.09 -16.80
N TRP A 20 -0.22 -14.91 -17.79
CA TRP A 20 -1.15 -14.49 -18.85
C TRP A 20 -2.51 -14.06 -18.31
N VAL A 21 -3.06 -14.82 -17.35
CA VAL A 21 -4.32 -14.47 -16.67
C VAL A 21 -4.19 -13.10 -15.98
N ASN A 22 -3.08 -12.85 -15.28
CA ASN A 22 -2.87 -11.55 -14.63
C ASN A 22 -2.71 -10.40 -15.63
N LEU A 23 -2.00 -10.61 -16.74
CA LEU A 23 -1.84 -9.59 -17.79
C LEU A 23 -3.19 -9.28 -18.47
N LEU A 24 -3.98 -10.31 -18.77
CA LEU A 24 -5.32 -10.14 -19.34
C LEU A 24 -6.24 -9.41 -18.35
N ALA A 25 -6.24 -9.83 -17.08
CA ALA A 25 -7.02 -9.16 -16.04
C ALA A 25 -6.64 -7.68 -15.93
N LEU A 26 -5.34 -7.36 -15.84
CA LEU A 26 -4.85 -5.98 -15.80
C LEU A 26 -5.32 -5.17 -17.01
N ALA A 27 -5.21 -5.72 -18.22
CA ALA A 27 -5.68 -5.06 -19.43
C ALA A 27 -7.19 -4.76 -19.38
N VAL A 28 -8.00 -5.75 -18.99
CA VAL A 28 -9.45 -5.60 -18.83
C VAL A 28 -9.77 -4.51 -17.79
N VAL A 29 -9.09 -4.53 -16.63
CA VAL A 29 -9.32 -3.53 -15.57
C VAL A 29 -8.95 -2.14 -16.06
N THR A 30 -7.80 -1.99 -16.71
CA THR A 30 -7.34 -0.69 -17.22
C THR A 30 -8.31 -0.13 -18.26
N ILE A 31 -8.81 -0.97 -19.19
CA ILE A 31 -9.83 -0.57 -20.17
C ILE A 31 -11.12 -0.15 -19.46
N HIS A 32 -11.62 -0.97 -18.53
CA HIS A 32 -12.82 -0.68 -17.76
C HIS A 32 -12.69 0.64 -16.96
N ARG A 33 -11.56 0.85 -16.28
CA ARG A 33 -11.31 2.08 -15.51
C ARG A 33 -11.12 3.31 -16.40
N SER A 34 -10.72 3.13 -17.66
CA SER A 34 -10.58 4.22 -18.62
C SER A 34 -11.91 4.60 -19.28
N ALA A 35 -12.80 3.64 -19.50
CA ALA A 35 -14.05 3.83 -20.22
C ALA A 35 -15.25 4.23 -19.34
N TRP A 36 -15.27 3.85 -18.05
CA TRP A 36 -16.39 4.16 -17.15
C TRP A 36 -16.16 5.42 -16.30
N PRO A 37 -17.23 6.13 -15.87
CA PRO A 37 -17.12 7.30 -15.00
C PRO A 37 -16.37 6.96 -13.71
N LEU A 38 -15.54 7.88 -13.25
CA LEU A 38 -14.82 7.71 -12.00
C LEU A 38 -15.78 7.73 -10.81
N PRO A 39 -15.50 6.98 -9.74
CA PRO A 39 -16.25 7.14 -8.51
C PRO A 39 -16.08 8.56 -7.96
N ASP A 40 -17.13 9.03 -7.29
CA ASP A 40 -17.29 10.43 -6.91
C ASP A 40 -16.15 10.94 -6.01
N SER A 41 -15.65 10.13 -5.06
CA SER A 41 -14.74 10.60 -4.01
C SER A 41 -13.31 10.87 -4.50
N GLU A 42 -12.78 10.07 -5.43
CA GLU A 42 -11.42 10.27 -5.95
C GLU A 42 -11.29 11.59 -6.71
N TYR A 43 -12.36 12.01 -7.39
CA TYR A 43 -12.39 13.26 -8.12
C TYR A 43 -12.50 14.49 -7.22
N VAL A 44 -13.36 14.44 -6.18
CA VAL A 44 -13.59 15.62 -5.32
C VAL A 44 -12.31 16.07 -4.61
N HIS A 45 -11.40 15.16 -4.27
CA HIS A 45 -10.09 15.51 -3.73
C HIS A 45 -9.25 16.43 -4.62
N ARG A 46 -9.48 16.46 -5.94
CA ARG A 46 -8.79 17.34 -6.89
C ARG A 46 -9.49 18.69 -7.07
N LEU A 47 -10.71 18.84 -6.56
CA LEU A 47 -11.50 20.07 -6.64
C LEU A 47 -11.26 21.01 -5.45
N VAL A 48 -10.78 20.47 -4.32
CA VAL A 48 -10.54 21.27 -3.11
C VAL A 48 -9.36 22.20 -3.31
N SER A 49 -9.50 23.48 -2.96
CA SER A 49 -8.41 24.46 -2.86
C SER A 49 -8.30 25.01 -1.44
N TYR A 50 -7.23 25.73 -1.15
CA TYR A 50 -7.00 26.43 0.12
C TYR A 50 -7.54 27.86 0.17
N GLU A 51 -8.35 28.24 -0.81
CA GLU A 51 -9.03 29.55 -0.84
C GLU A 51 -9.90 29.77 0.40
N HIS A 52 -10.51 28.71 0.93
CA HIS A 52 -11.34 28.72 2.14
C HIS A 52 -10.56 28.34 3.41
N GLY A 53 -9.24 28.50 3.38
CA GLY A 53 -8.32 28.12 4.45
C GLY A 53 -7.63 26.79 4.24
N LEU A 54 -6.71 26.46 5.14
CA LEU A 54 -6.01 25.18 5.12
C LEU A 54 -7.00 24.06 5.44
N ILE A 55 -7.20 23.15 4.50
CA ILE A 55 -8.14 22.03 4.61
C ILE A 55 -7.38 20.70 4.55
N ARG A 56 -7.69 19.79 5.47
CA ARG A 56 -7.15 18.42 5.46
C ARG A 56 -7.47 17.70 4.13
N ARG A 57 -6.52 16.92 3.59
CA ARG A 57 -6.69 16.19 2.31
C ARG A 57 -6.90 17.09 1.08
N GLY A 58 -6.51 18.36 1.15
CA GLY A 58 -6.70 19.36 0.09
C GLY A 58 -5.49 19.62 -0.81
N LEU A 59 -4.29 19.14 -0.44
CA LEU A 59 -3.05 19.53 -1.13
C LEU A 59 -3.06 19.20 -2.62
N VAL A 60 -3.61 18.05 -3.01
CA VAL A 60 -3.63 17.65 -4.42
C VAL A 60 -4.52 18.59 -5.23
N GLY A 61 -5.72 18.91 -4.75
CA GLY A 61 -6.60 19.86 -5.43
C GLY A 61 -6.07 21.30 -5.43
N GLU A 62 -5.30 21.68 -4.40
CA GLU A 62 -4.58 22.95 -4.38
C GLU A 62 -3.48 23.00 -5.44
N ILE A 63 -2.74 21.91 -5.64
CA ILE A 63 -1.79 21.84 -6.76
C ILE A 63 -2.53 22.02 -8.09
N TYR A 64 -3.71 21.42 -8.26
CA TYR A 64 -4.51 21.61 -9.49
C TYR A 64 -5.03 23.05 -9.66
N SER A 65 -5.37 23.76 -8.57
CA SER A 65 -5.86 25.15 -8.66
C SER A 65 -4.82 26.11 -9.24
N TRP A 66 -3.54 25.79 -9.13
CA TRP A 66 -2.46 26.59 -9.73
C TRP A 66 -2.39 26.48 -11.26
N PHE A 67 -3.00 25.45 -11.84
CA PHE A 67 -2.91 25.17 -13.28
C PHE A 67 -4.24 25.27 -14.01
N THR A 68 -5.37 25.07 -13.33
CA THR A 68 -6.70 25.12 -13.96
C THR A 68 -7.81 25.44 -12.97
N ASP A 69 -8.75 26.28 -13.42
CA ASP A 69 -9.98 26.58 -12.71
C ASP A 69 -10.94 25.38 -12.76
N LEU A 70 -11.06 24.76 -13.94
CA LEU A 70 -11.90 23.59 -14.19
C LEU A 70 -11.06 22.32 -14.22
N VAL A 71 -11.37 21.37 -13.35
CA VAL A 71 -10.60 20.12 -13.24
C VAL A 71 -11.27 19.03 -14.06
N PRO A 72 -10.64 18.47 -15.10
CA PRO A 72 -11.27 17.41 -15.87
C PRO A 72 -11.19 16.05 -15.14
N PRO A 73 -12.21 15.17 -15.24
CA PRO A 73 -12.19 13.86 -14.60
C PRO A 73 -11.03 12.98 -15.06
N TRP A 74 -10.56 13.14 -16.31
CA TRP A 74 -9.42 12.37 -16.81
C TRP A 74 -8.13 12.63 -16.03
N ALA A 75 -7.99 13.76 -15.33
CA ALA A 75 -6.82 14.09 -14.53
C ALA A 75 -6.54 13.02 -13.44
N VAL A 76 -7.60 12.55 -12.78
CA VAL A 76 -7.53 11.47 -11.78
C VAL A 76 -7.00 10.17 -12.39
N ARG A 77 -7.39 9.87 -13.64
CA ARG A 77 -6.92 8.67 -14.35
C ARG A 77 -5.44 8.77 -14.68
N ILE A 78 -5.02 9.88 -15.28
CA ILE A 78 -3.61 10.06 -15.68
C ILE A 78 -2.71 10.04 -14.45
N GLU A 79 -3.05 10.81 -13.42
CA GLU A 79 -2.32 10.85 -12.16
C GLU A 79 -2.29 9.48 -11.48
N GLY A 80 -3.44 8.81 -11.39
CA GLY A 80 -3.56 7.49 -10.77
C GLY A 80 -2.74 6.43 -11.49
N PHE A 81 -2.82 6.36 -12.83
CA PHE A 81 -2.02 5.41 -13.61
C PHE A 81 -0.53 5.73 -13.55
N ALA A 82 -0.15 7.01 -13.60
CA ALA A 82 1.24 7.42 -13.44
C ALA A 82 1.80 6.97 -12.08
N ALA A 83 1.05 7.17 -10.99
CA ALA A 83 1.45 6.72 -9.66
C ALA A 83 1.55 5.18 -9.57
N ILE A 84 0.60 4.44 -10.15
CA ILE A 84 0.64 2.97 -10.19
C ILE A 84 1.86 2.48 -10.99
N LEU A 85 2.16 3.08 -12.14
CA LEU A 85 3.33 2.73 -12.95
C LEU A 85 4.63 3.01 -12.19
N ALA A 86 4.73 4.14 -11.49
CA ALA A 86 5.87 4.44 -10.63
C ALA A 86 6.02 3.41 -9.51
N ALA A 87 4.93 3.06 -8.82
CA ALA A 87 4.94 2.02 -7.79
C ALA A 87 5.35 0.65 -8.35
N LEU A 88 4.85 0.28 -9.53
CA LEU A 88 5.18 -0.98 -10.18
C LEU A 88 6.67 -1.04 -10.57
N ALA A 89 7.22 0.04 -11.13
CA ALA A 89 8.63 0.13 -11.50
C ALA A 89 9.56 0.07 -10.27
N LEU A 90 9.21 0.79 -9.20
CA LEU A 90 9.95 0.73 -7.93
C LEU A 90 9.90 -0.67 -7.33
N TYR A 91 8.74 -1.29 -7.30
CA TYR A 91 8.61 -2.63 -6.73
C TYR A 91 9.28 -3.71 -7.59
N ALA A 92 9.21 -3.62 -8.90
CA ALA A 92 9.99 -4.46 -9.81
C ALA A 92 11.51 -4.33 -9.53
N THR A 93 11.97 -3.10 -9.24
CA THR A 93 13.36 -2.86 -8.84
C THR A 93 13.68 -3.50 -7.49
N ILE A 94 12.80 -3.39 -6.49
CA ILE A 94 12.96 -4.07 -5.18
C ILE A 94 13.02 -5.58 -5.38
N PHE A 95 12.07 -6.14 -6.14
CA PHE A 95 11.98 -7.56 -6.43
C PHE A 95 13.26 -8.08 -7.10
N ALA A 96 13.74 -7.43 -8.15
CA ALA A 96 14.97 -7.81 -8.86
C ALA A 96 16.24 -7.68 -7.99
N ARG A 97 16.26 -6.74 -7.04
CA ARG A 97 17.36 -6.60 -6.07
C ARG A 97 17.29 -7.63 -4.94
N THR A 98 16.09 -8.08 -4.60
CA THR A 98 15.83 -8.97 -3.47
C THR A 98 16.00 -10.43 -3.88
N TYR A 99 15.51 -10.84 -5.06
CA TYR A 99 15.48 -12.24 -5.47
C TYR A 99 16.41 -12.46 -6.67
N ARG A 100 17.48 -13.21 -6.44
CA ARG A 100 18.45 -13.68 -7.43
C ARG A 100 18.47 -15.21 -7.46
N THR A 101 17.27 -15.79 -7.52
CA THR A 101 17.04 -17.23 -7.43
C THR A 101 16.98 -17.89 -8.81
N ARG A 102 16.74 -19.20 -8.85
CA ARG A 102 16.51 -19.90 -10.12
C ARG A 102 15.23 -19.38 -10.78
N GLN A 103 15.19 -19.43 -12.11
CA GLN A 103 14.07 -18.90 -12.91
C GLN A 103 12.69 -19.34 -12.42
N LEU A 104 12.51 -20.64 -12.12
CA LEU A 104 11.21 -21.17 -11.69
C LEU A 104 10.81 -20.66 -10.30
N GLU A 105 11.75 -20.56 -9.36
CA GLU A 105 11.53 -20.01 -8.02
C GLU A 105 11.18 -18.51 -8.08
N THR A 106 11.92 -17.76 -8.91
CA THR A 106 11.64 -16.34 -9.19
C THR A 106 10.23 -16.18 -9.77
N LEU A 107 9.83 -17.04 -10.71
CA LEU A 107 8.53 -16.95 -11.34
C LEU A 107 7.38 -17.21 -10.35
N VAL A 108 7.51 -18.20 -9.45
CA VAL A 108 6.52 -18.45 -8.39
C VAL A 108 6.34 -17.22 -7.50
N LEU A 109 7.45 -16.65 -7.03
CA LEU A 109 7.44 -15.47 -6.18
C LEU A 109 6.83 -14.28 -6.93
N ALA A 110 7.15 -14.11 -8.21
CA ALA A 110 6.58 -13.05 -9.03
C ALA A 110 5.06 -13.22 -9.20
N CYS A 111 4.58 -14.44 -9.45
CA CYS A 111 3.14 -14.71 -9.57
C CYS A 111 2.39 -14.37 -8.27
N PHE A 112 2.94 -14.71 -7.10
CA PHE A 112 2.34 -14.30 -5.84
C PHE A 112 2.41 -12.79 -5.60
N LEU A 113 3.56 -12.16 -5.82
CA LEU A 113 3.78 -10.76 -5.43
C LEU A 113 3.14 -9.75 -6.40
N PHE A 114 3.16 -10.02 -7.71
CA PHE A 114 2.55 -9.15 -8.71
C PHE A 114 1.12 -9.57 -9.06
N GLY A 115 0.79 -10.85 -8.97
CA GLY A 115 -0.54 -11.38 -9.30
C GLY A 115 -1.54 -11.33 -8.15
N SER A 116 -1.11 -11.00 -6.92
CA SER A 116 -1.98 -10.96 -5.75
C SER A 116 -3.09 -9.92 -5.84
N PRO A 117 -4.35 -10.30 -5.55
CA PRO A 117 -5.44 -9.34 -5.38
C PRO A 117 -5.24 -8.42 -4.17
N LEU A 118 -4.36 -8.78 -3.22
CA LEU A 118 -4.00 -7.96 -2.06
C LEU A 118 -2.85 -6.98 -2.35
N LEU A 119 -2.16 -7.09 -3.49
CA LEU A 119 -0.99 -6.27 -3.82
C LEU A 119 -1.27 -5.32 -4.97
N PHE A 120 -0.62 -5.47 -6.13
CA PHE A 120 -0.72 -4.47 -7.22
C PHE A 120 -2.13 -4.32 -7.80
N LYS A 121 -2.89 -5.43 -7.87
CA LYS A 121 -4.30 -5.39 -8.27
C LYS A 121 -5.13 -4.48 -7.36
N ASN A 122 -4.79 -4.38 -6.07
CA ASN A 122 -5.46 -3.48 -5.14
C ASN A 122 -5.28 -2.01 -5.56
N PHE A 123 -4.11 -1.60 -6.05
CA PHE A 123 -3.92 -0.21 -6.50
C PHE A 123 -4.68 0.11 -7.78
N VAL A 124 -4.74 -0.81 -8.74
CA VAL A 124 -5.55 -0.64 -9.95
C VAL A 124 -7.04 -0.59 -9.59
N GLY A 125 -7.46 -1.41 -8.63
CA GLY A 125 -8.82 -1.37 -8.06
C GLY A 125 -9.14 -0.04 -7.37
N ASN A 126 -8.15 0.60 -6.75
CA ASN A 126 -8.25 1.87 -6.03
C ASN A 126 -7.72 3.06 -6.85
N LEU A 127 -7.82 3.01 -8.18
CA LEU A 127 -7.34 4.08 -9.07
C LEU A 127 -7.87 5.45 -8.64
N GLY A 128 -6.97 6.41 -8.43
CA GLY A 128 -7.30 7.77 -7.98
C GLY A 128 -7.23 7.96 -6.46
N LYS A 129 -7.16 6.88 -5.67
CA LYS A 129 -6.86 6.98 -4.24
C LYS A 129 -5.37 7.19 -3.99
N PHE A 130 -5.05 7.83 -2.87
CA PHE A 130 -3.69 8.26 -2.54
C PHE A 130 -2.85 7.20 -1.83
N ASP A 131 -3.41 6.04 -1.50
CA ASP A 131 -2.70 4.93 -0.84
C ASP A 131 -1.39 4.56 -1.57
N VAL A 132 -1.42 4.57 -2.91
CA VAL A 132 -0.26 4.29 -3.76
C VAL A 132 0.93 5.24 -3.52
N LEU A 133 0.68 6.51 -3.15
CA LEU A 133 1.74 7.47 -2.85
C LEU A 133 2.49 7.09 -1.57
N GLY A 134 1.75 6.63 -0.55
CA GLY A 134 2.35 6.09 0.67
C GLY A 134 3.23 4.87 0.37
N ALA A 135 2.77 4.00 -0.52
CA ALA A 135 3.53 2.83 -0.96
C ALA A 135 4.81 3.22 -1.71
N ILE A 136 4.75 4.22 -2.59
CA ILE A 136 5.93 4.76 -3.30
C ILE A 136 6.98 5.23 -2.29
N VAL A 137 6.60 6.04 -1.29
CA VAL A 137 7.55 6.54 -0.28
C VAL A 137 8.13 5.39 0.54
N ALA A 138 7.34 4.37 0.89
CA ALA A 138 7.84 3.17 1.56
C ALA A 138 8.84 2.39 0.68
N MET A 139 8.57 2.23 -0.62
CA MET A 139 9.49 1.60 -1.57
C MET A 139 10.78 2.40 -1.75
N LEU A 140 10.71 3.73 -1.78
CA LEU A 140 11.89 4.59 -1.77
C LEU A 140 12.70 4.39 -0.47
N ALA A 141 12.04 4.27 0.67
CA ALA A 141 12.70 3.95 1.94
C ALA A 141 13.39 2.58 1.94
N VAL A 142 12.93 1.61 1.13
CA VAL A 142 13.65 0.34 0.89
C VAL A 142 14.86 0.55 -0.01
N LEU A 143 14.68 1.23 -1.14
CA LEU A 143 15.66 1.30 -2.24
C LEU A 143 16.82 2.27 -1.99
N MET A 144 16.57 3.40 -1.34
CA MET A 144 17.55 4.47 -1.21
C MET A 144 18.65 4.11 -0.20
N PRO A 145 19.91 4.51 -0.43
CA PRO A 145 20.97 4.31 0.55
C PRO A 145 20.72 5.16 1.80
N LEU A 146 21.16 4.73 2.99
CA LEU A 146 20.97 5.47 4.25
C LEU A 146 21.93 6.67 4.38
N ARG A 147 21.81 7.65 3.48
CA ARG A 147 22.59 8.90 3.44
C ARG A 147 21.76 10.07 3.96
N ARG A 148 22.43 11.20 4.27
CA ARG A 148 21.77 12.44 4.76
C ARG A 148 20.60 12.89 3.88
N SER A 149 20.75 12.84 2.55
CA SER A 149 19.71 13.22 1.60
C SER A 149 18.45 12.34 1.70
N THR A 150 18.61 11.05 1.95
CA THR A 150 17.49 10.11 2.10
C THR A 150 16.62 10.46 3.29
N TRP A 151 17.22 10.84 4.42
CA TRP A 151 16.46 11.24 5.61
C TRP A 151 15.59 12.47 5.33
N TRP A 152 16.13 13.48 4.64
CA TRP A 152 15.36 14.67 4.24
C TRP A 152 14.27 14.35 3.23
N LEU A 153 14.59 13.56 2.19
CA LEU A 153 13.61 13.23 1.16
C LEU A 153 12.46 12.40 1.73
N ILE A 154 12.76 11.37 2.53
CA ILE A 154 11.73 10.53 3.14
C ILE A 154 10.93 11.33 4.17
N GLY A 155 11.59 12.12 5.03
CA GLY A 155 10.91 12.98 6.00
C GLY A 155 9.98 14.01 5.36
N GLY A 156 10.47 14.72 4.34
CA GLY A 156 9.68 15.69 3.58
C GLY A 156 8.53 15.05 2.82
N SER A 157 8.78 13.92 2.13
CA SER A 157 7.73 13.18 1.43
C SER A 157 6.67 12.66 2.41
N SER A 158 7.08 12.19 3.58
CA SER A 158 6.18 11.79 4.67
C SER A 158 5.30 12.95 5.18
N ALA A 159 5.84 14.17 5.27
CA ALA A 159 5.05 15.35 5.61
C ALA A 159 4.02 15.66 4.51
N VAL A 160 4.44 15.63 3.24
CA VAL A 160 3.54 15.79 2.08
C VAL A 160 2.41 14.77 2.10
N LEU A 161 2.70 13.49 2.42
CA LEU A 161 1.66 12.47 2.55
C LEU A 161 0.57 12.83 3.56
N LEU A 162 0.90 13.49 4.68
CA LEU A 162 -0.10 13.91 5.66
C LEU A 162 -1.05 14.98 5.11
N PHE A 163 -0.55 15.90 4.29
CA PHE A 163 -1.36 16.89 3.60
C PHE A 163 -2.23 16.28 2.50
N VAL A 164 -1.72 15.27 1.79
CA VAL A 164 -2.48 14.53 0.78
C VAL A 164 -3.60 13.71 1.43
N HIS A 165 -3.25 12.89 2.43
CA HIS A 165 -4.21 12.05 3.10
C HIS A 165 -3.72 11.63 4.50
N HIS A 166 -4.34 12.18 5.55
CA HIS A 166 -3.89 11.98 6.93
C HIS A 166 -3.87 10.51 7.41
N VAL A 167 -4.63 9.60 6.78
CA VAL A 167 -4.57 8.15 7.08
C VAL A 167 -3.18 7.53 6.85
N HIS A 168 -2.31 8.18 6.07
CA HIS A 168 -0.92 7.77 5.98
C HIS A 168 -0.22 7.76 7.34
N ALA A 169 -0.68 8.55 8.32
CA ALA A 169 -0.19 8.56 9.71
C ALA A 169 -0.23 7.20 10.38
N THR A 170 -1.25 6.39 10.07
CA THR A 170 -1.48 5.11 10.72
C THR A 170 -1.16 3.93 9.82
N ILE A 171 -1.26 4.09 8.50
CA ILE A 171 -0.96 3.03 7.52
C ILE A 171 0.52 3.01 7.14
N TYR A 172 1.01 4.07 6.50
CA TYR A 172 2.30 4.04 5.79
C TYR A 172 3.46 4.61 6.58
N LEU A 173 3.23 5.61 7.43
CA LEU A 173 4.25 6.23 8.27
C LEU A 173 4.95 5.21 9.20
N PRO A 174 4.22 4.35 9.92
CA PRO A 174 4.83 3.27 10.69
C PRO A 174 5.73 2.36 9.85
N THR A 175 5.30 2.04 8.63
CA THR A 175 6.06 1.20 7.70
C THR A 175 7.30 1.91 7.18
N ILE A 176 7.19 3.16 6.73
CA ILE A 176 8.31 3.95 6.19
C ILE A 176 9.41 4.08 7.24
N TYR A 177 9.07 4.53 8.45
CA TYR A 177 10.05 4.69 9.52
C TYR A 177 10.51 3.35 10.10
N GLY A 178 9.64 2.34 10.11
CA GLY A 178 10.01 0.97 10.42
C GLY A 178 11.07 0.40 9.48
N ILE A 179 10.95 0.63 8.18
CA ILE A 179 11.95 0.25 7.17
C ILE A 179 13.28 0.96 7.45
N LEU A 180 13.27 2.26 7.74
CA LEU A 180 14.50 2.99 8.09
C LEU A 180 15.14 2.42 9.35
N ALA A 181 14.33 2.08 10.36
CA ALA A 181 14.80 1.51 11.62
C ALA A 181 15.44 0.13 11.42
N ILE A 182 14.73 -0.83 10.82
CA ILE A 182 15.26 -2.18 10.59
C ILE A 182 16.49 -2.18 9.70
N ARG A 183 16.54 -1.30 8.68
CA ARG A 183 17.72 -1.18 7.81
C ARG A 183 18.91 -0.60 8.56
N SER A 184 18.70 0.39 9.43
CA SER A 184 19.78 0.96 10.25
C SER A 184 20.33 -0.06 11.25
N ILE A 185 19.46 -0.82 11.92
CA ILE A 185 19.83 -1.87 12.86
C ILE A 185 20.54 -3.01 12.14
N GLY A 186 19.96 -3.49 11.03
CA GLY A 186 20.49 -4.59 10.24
C GLY A 186 21.85 -4.28 9.61
N ALA A 187 22.05 -3.07 9.10
CA ALA A 187 23.33 -2.67 8.49
C ALA A 187 24.44 -2.49 9.52
N ALA A 188 24.12 -2.01 10.73
CA ALA A 188 25.10 -1.76 11.78
C ALA A 188 25.34 -2.97 12.70
N GLY A 189 24.43 -3.95 12.71
CA GLY A 189 24.40 -5.05 13.69
C GLY A 189 24.13 -4.59 15.13
N ARG A 190 23.82 -3.30 15.33
CA ARG A 190 23.61 -2.63 16.62
C ARG A 190 22.61 -1.49 16.45
N ILE A 191 22.12 -0.95 17.56
CA ILE A 191 21.29 0.26 17.53
C ILE A 191 22.19 1.46 17.28
N ASP A 192 22.04 2.11 16.12
CA ASP A 192 22.70 3.39 15.82
C ASP A 192 21.89 4.54 16.43
N GLY A 193 22.42 5.11 17.52
CA GLY A 193 21.78 6.21 18.24
C GLY A 193 21.52 7.44 17.37
N HIS A 194 22.38 7.74 16.38
CA HIS A 194 22.15 8.88 15.49
C HIS A 194 21.01 8.61 14.51
N ALA A 195 20.93 7.40 13.96
CA ALA A 195 19.81 7.01 13.10
C ALA A 195 18.50 7.02 13.89
N MET A 196 18.49 6.46 15.11
CA MET A 196 17.30 6.44 15.97
C MET A 196 16.87 7.85 16.38
N ALA A 197 17.81 8.74 16.71
CA ALA A 197 17.49 10.13 17.04
C ALA A 197 16.85 10.86 15.84
N ARG A 198 17.35 10.66 14.62
CA ARG A 198 16.75 11.24 13.41
C ARG A 198 15.33 10.72 13.18
N ILE A 199 15.12 9.41 13.33
CA ILE A 199 13.78 8.79 13.24
C ILE A 199 12.86 9.41 14.29
N ALA A 200 13.28 9.46 15.55
CA ALA A 200 12.48 10.00 16.65
C ALA A 200 12.11 11.47 16.42
N VAL A 201 13.07 12.33 16.09
CA VAL A 201 12.83 13.75 15.81
C VAL A 201 11.85 13.91 14.65
N SER A 202 12.05 13.17 13.56
CA SER A 202 11.16 13.24 12.39
C SER A 202 9.74 12.78 12.73
N LEU A 203 9.59 11.70 13.51
CA LEU A 203 8.28 11.22 13.97
C LEU A 203 7.59 12.22 14.90
N VAL A 204 8.33 12.91 15.79
CA VAL A 204 7.77 13.97 16.64
C VAL A 204 7.26 15.13 15.79
N LEU A 205 8.03 15.58 14.80
CA LEU A 205 7.61 16.65 13.89
C LEU A 205 6.38 16.26 13.06
N LEU A 206 6.34 15.01 12.57
CA LEU A 206 5.19 14.49 11.82
C LEU A 206 3.96 14.29 12.70
N ALA A 207 4.13 13.87 13.96
CA ALA A 207 3.04 13.78 14.92
C ALA A 207 2.47 15.17 15.25
N ALA A 208 3.33 16.17 15.45
CA ALA A 208 2.92 17.55 15.65
C ALA A 208 2.17 18.11 14.42
N LEU A 209 2.69 17.84 13.21
CA LEU A 209 2.00 18.20 11.96
C LEU A 209 0.65 17.50 11.83
N PHE A 210 0.58 16.19 12.08
CA PHE A 210 -0.66 15.44 12.05
C PHE A 210 -1.68 15.99 13.05
N ALA A 211 -1.26 16.29 14.28
CA ALA A 211 -2.12 16.88 15.30
C ALA A 211 -2.64 18.25 14.86
N TYR A 212 -1.77 19.10 14.31
CA TYR A 212 -2.16 20.39 13.75
C TYR A 212 -3.19 20.24 12.61
N LEU A 213 -2.95 19.34 11.66
CA LEU A 213 -3.92 19.04 10.59
C LEU A 213 -5.26 18.53 11.15
N LEU A 214 -5.24 17.78 12.24
CA LEU A 214 -6.46 17.23 12.82
C LEU A 214 -7.29 18.28 13.56
N THR A 215 -6.65 19.24 14.24
CA THR A 215 -7.34 20.19 15.14
C THR A 215 -7.51 21.58 14.57
N ALA A 216 -6.66 22.00 13.64
CA ALA A 216 -6.61 23.37 13.13
C ALA A 216 -6.97 23.50 11.65
N THR A 217 -7.30 22.42 10.96
CA THR A 217 -7.61 22.44 9.51
C THR A 217 -9.02 21.91 9.21
N ALA A 218 -10.00 22.76 9.50
CA ALA A 218 -11.40 22.59 9.09
C ALA A 218 -11.74 23.64 8.03
N ALA A 219 -12.66 23.31 7.11
CA ALA A 219 -13.15 24.29 6.15
C ALA A 219 -13.79 25.46 6.91
N MET A 220 -13.35 26.69 6.63
CA MET A 220 -13.80 27.89 7.36
C MET A 220 -15.17 28.41 6.89
N VAL A 221 -15.80 27.71 5.96
CA VAL A 221 -17.09 28.08 5.34
C VAL A 221 -18.15 27.03 5.60
N SER A 222 -19.42 27.36 5.37
CA SER A 222 -20.52 26.40 5.47
C SER A 222 -20.38 25.26 4.43
N PRO A 223 -20.93 24.07 4.70
CA PRO A 223 -20.92 22.96 3.75
C PRO A 223 -21.52 23.32 2.38
N ASP A 224 -22.54 24.17 2.34
CA ASP A 224 -23.19 24.61 1.10
C ASP A 224 -22.28 25.52 0.28
N ALA A 225 -21.64 26.52 0.91
CA ALA A 225 -20.67 27.38 0.24
C ALA A 225 -19.45 26.57 -0.26
N PHE A 226 -19.02 25.57 0.50
CA PHE A 226 -17.97 24.66 0.06
C PHE A 226 -18.41 23.83 -1.15
N LEU A 227 -19.64 23.30 -1.13
CA LEU A 227 -20.21 22.54 -2.26
C LEU A 227 -20.29 23.39 -3.53
N GLU A 228 -20.74 24.64 -3.42
CA GLU A 228 -20.79 25.59 -4.53
C GLU A 228 -19.39 25.82 -5.12
N GLY A 229 -18.38 26.02 -4.28
CA GLY A 229 -16.99 26.13 -4.72
C GLY A 229 -16.49 24.89 -5.46
N LEU A 230 -16.87 23.68 -5.01
CA LEU A 230 -16.54 22.45 -5.72
C LEU A 230 -17.26 22.36 -7.07
N HIS A 231 -18.55 22.74 -7.14
CA HIS A 231 -19.32 22.76 -8.38
C HIS A 231 -18.76 23.75 -9.40
N ALA A 232 -18.30 24.92 -8.95
CA ALA A 232 -17.68 25.91 -9.82
C ALA A 232 -16.42 25.39 -10.53
N ARG A 233 -15.72 24.41 -9.93
CA ARG A 233 -14.51 23.78 -10.49
C ARG A 233 -14.77 22.46 -11.20
N ALA A 234 -15.95 21.87 -11.05
CA ALA A 234 -16.25 20.51 -11.49
C ALA A 234 -16.75 20.46 -12.94
N LEU A 235 -16.23 19.51 -13.71
CA LEU A 235 -16.72 19.13 -15.03
C LEU A 235 -17.59 17.87 -15.02
N GLN A 236 -17.85 17.30 -13.84
CA GLN A 236 -18.80 16.22 -13.63
C GLN A 236 -19.64 16.49 -12.37
N PRO A 237 -20.85 15.93 -12.25
CA PRO A 237 -21.68 16.11 -11.07
C PRO A 237 -20.97 15.70 -9.77
N VAL A 238 -21.03 16.56 -8.75
CA VAL A 238 -20.51 16.26 -7.41
C VAL A 238 -21.67 16.09 -6.44
N PRO A 239 -21.92 14.87 -5.92
CA PRO A 239 -22.99 14.66 -4.95
C PRO A 239 -22.72 15.35 -3.62
N ALA A 240 -23.73 15.99 -3.03
CA ALA A 240 -23.62 16.71 -1.76
C ALA A 240 -23.03 15.87 -0.61
N ARG A 241 -23.33 14.56 -0.59
CA ARG A 241 -22.78 13.62 0.42
C ARG A 241 -21.24 13.59 0.47
N GLN A 242 -20.56 13.95 -0.62
CA GLN A 242 -19.09 13.91 -0.67
C GLN A 242 -18.45 15.03 0.14
N VAL A 243 -19.13 16.16 0.31
CA VAL A 243 -18.61 17.30 1.10
C VAL A 243 -18.43 16.93 2.56
N MET A 244 -19.29 16.05 3.08
CA MET A 244 -19.29 15.68 4.50
C MET A 244 -17.97 15.05 4.95
N MET A 245 -17.11 14.54 4.06
CA MET A 245 -15.80 14.01 4.44
C MET A 245 -14.82 15.06 5.00
N TRP A 246 -15.02 16.34 4.68
CA TRP A 246 -14.22 17.45 5.24
C TRP A 246 -14.82 18.02 6.52
N TYR A 247 -16.12 17.80 6.76
CA TYR A 247 -16.84 18.28 7.94
C TYR A 247 -17.04 17.20 9.00
N SER A 248 -16.84 15.92 8.66
CA SER A 248 -16.98 14.80 9.58
C SER A 248 -16.03 14.93 10.76
N THR A 249 -16.57 14.78 11.96
CA THR A 249 -15.77 14.61 13.17
C THR A 249 -15.28 13.17 13.29
N ILE A 250 -14.21 12.94 14.05
CA ILE A 250 -13.71 11.58 14.34
C ILE A 250 -14.81 10.73 14.99
N GLY A 251 -15.64 11.34 15.86
CA GLY A 251 -16.76 10.65 16.51
C GLY A 251 -17.86 10.23 15.53
N GLU A 252 -18.08 10.98 14.46
CA GLU A 252 -18.99 10.58 13.37
C GLU A 252 -18.40 9.47 12.52
N GLU A 253 -17.12 9.58 12.12
CA GLU A 253 -16.43 8.54 11.36
C GLU A 253 -16.40 7.21 12.13
N PHE A 254 -16.13 7.26 13.43
CA PHE A 254 -16.15 6.08 14.30
C PHE A 254 -17.54 5.44 14.37
N ARG A 255 -18.60 6.25 14.61
CA ARG A 255 -19.99 5.75 14.63
C ARG A 255 -20.38 5.14 13.29
N GLN A 256 -20.02 5.79 12.19
CA GLN A 256 -20.27 5.31 10.84
C GLN A 256 -19.53 3.99 10.56
N SER A 257 -18.30 3.84 11.06
CA SER A 257 -17.56 2.58 10.95
C SER A 257 -18.21 1.45 11.75
N LEU A 258 -18.73 1.74 12.96
CA LEU A 258 -19.45 0.77 13.77
C LEU A 258 -20.74 0.29 13.11
N THR A 259 -21.48 1.16 12.41
CA THR A 259 -22.72 0.74 11.72
C THR A 259 -22.44 -0.18 10.52
N MET A 260 -21.28 -0.03 9.87
CA MET A 260 -20.85 -0.92 8.79
C MET A 260 -20.18 -2.21 9.26
N PHE A 261 -19.68 -2.25 10.50
CA PHE A 261 -18.92 -3.37 11.05
C PHE A 261 -19.60 -4.75 10.88
N PRO A 262 -20.92 -4.93 11.17
CA PRO A 262 -21.58 -6.23 10.98
C PRO A 262 -21.51 -6.75 9.54
N GLY A 263 -21.60 -5.84 8.55
CA GLY A 263 -21.50 -6.18 7.13
C GLY A 263 -20.10 -6.67 6.74
N HIS A 264 -19.06 -6.15 7.39
CA HIS A 264 -17.68 -6.58 7.17
C HIS A 264 -17.33 -7.87 7.92
N VAL A 265 -17.86 -8.08 9.13
CA VAL A 265 -17.68 -9.34 9.88
C VAL A 265 -18.22 -10.53 9.09
N ARG A 266 -19.38 -10.38 8.42
CA ARG A 266 -19.92 -11.42 7.52
C ARG A 266 -18.96 -11.83 6.39
N ARG A 267 -18.00 -10.96 6.05
CA ARG A 267 -17.00 -11.17 4.99
C ARG A 267 -15.66 -11.64 5.53
N ALA A 268 -15.49 -11.76 6.85
CA ALA A 268 -14.29 -12.29 7.47
C ALA A 268 -13.85 -13.64 6.87
N PRO A 269 -14.75 -14.59 6.52
CA PRO A 269 -14.34 -15.82 5.85
C PRO A 269 -13.66 -15.59 4.48
N ILE A 270 -14.11 -14.60 3.72
CA ILE A 270 -13.53 -14.25 2.42
C ILE A 270 -12.13 -13.66 2.62
N TYR A 271 -11.96 -12.75 3.58
CA TYR A 271 -10.65 -12.20 3.92
C TYR A 271 -9.69 -13.28 4.43
N ALA A 272 -10.17 -14.21 5.26
CA ALA A 272 -9.40 -15.35 5.71
C ALA A 272 -8.98 -16.25 4.53
N ALA A 273 -9.90 -16.57 3.62
CA ALA A 273 -9.59 -17.34 2.41
C ALA A 273 -8.54 -16.64 1.54
N LEU A 274 -8.67 -15.32 1.35
CA LEU A 274 -7.69 -14.51 0.62
C LEU A 274 -6.31 -14.50 1.29
N VAL A 275 -6.22 -14.52 2.62
CA VAL A 275 -4.92 -14.67 3.30
C VAL A 275 -4.39 -16.11 3.17
N LEU A 276 -5.26 -17.11 3.29
CA LEU A 276 -4.90 -18.53 3.23
C LEU A 276 -4.35 -18.95 1.86
N ILE A 277 -4.86 -18.41 0.75
CA ILE A 277 -4.27 -18.68 -0.58
C ILE A 277 -2.83 -18.14 -0.69
N HIS A 278 -2.42 -17.20 0.16
CA HIS A 278 -1.04 -16.70 0.24
C HIS A 278 -0.19 -17.46 1.26
N LEU A 279 -0.71 -18.51 1.91
CA LEU A 279 0.00 -19.25 2.94
C LEU A 279 1.41 -19.72 2.51
N PRO A 280 1.66 -20.21 1.28
CA PRO A 280 3.02 -20.56 0.84
C PRO A 280 3.99 -19.37 0.91
N LEU A 281 3.55 -18.18 0.48
CA LEU A 281 4.33 -16.95 0.53
C LEU A 281 4.54 -16.48 1.97
N ILE A 282 3.51 -16.56 2.81
CA ILE A 282 3.58 -16.19 4.23
C ILE A 282 4.60 -17.08 4.94
N LEU A 283 4.55 -18.40 4.73
CA LEU A 283 5.51 -19.34 5.31
C LEU A 283 6.93 -19.10 4.80
N PHE A 284 7.11 -18.76 3.52
CA PHE A 284 8.39 -18.37 2.96
C PHE A 284 9.01 -17.19 3.75
N PHE A 285 8.27 -16.10 3.93
CA PHE A 285 8.77 -14.95 4.71
C PHE A 285 8.96 -15.30 6.19
N ALA A 286 8.02 -16.02 6.81
CA ALA A 286 8.08 -16.40 8.22
C ALA A 286 9.32 -17.23 8.55
N ARG A 287 9.68 -18.21 7.70
CA ARG A 287 10.90 -19.01 7.88
C ARG A 287 12.17 -18.16 7.76
N ARG A 288 12.22 -17.27 6.78
CA ARG A 288 13.39 -16.40 6.55
C ARG A 288 13.61 -15.43 7.70
N ILE A 289 12.55 -14.78 8.17
CA ILE A 289 12.60 -13.93 9.35
C ILE A 289 12.90 -14.75 10.60
N GLY A 290 12.28 -15.92 10.77
CA GLY A 290 12.53 -16.81 11.91
C GLY A 290 13.98 -17.25 12.03
N ALA A 291 14.66 -17.48 10.91
CA ALA A 291 16.08 -17.81 10.87
C ALA A 291 16.99 -16.68 11.39
N LEU A 292 16.50 -15.43 11.48
CA LEU A 292 17.24 -14.32 12.08
C LEU A 292 17.30 -14.43 13.61
N ARG A 293 16.38 -15.16 14.25
CA ARG A 293 16.35 -15.29 15.72
C ARG A 293 17.67 -15.77 16.30
N THR A 294 18.34 -16.69 15.62
CA THR A 294 19.63 -17.24 16.05
C THR A 294 20.82 -16.49 15.45
N ARG A 295 20.71 -16.05 14.19
CA ARG A 295 21.82 -15.46 13.43
C ARG A 295 22.03 -13.96 13.66
N ALA A 296 20.93 -13.22 13.86
CA ALA A 296 20.93 -11.78 14.09
C ALA A 296 19.79 -11.39 15.07
N PRO A 297 19.90 -11.75 16.37
CA PRO A 297 18.80 -11.62 17.32
C PRO A 297 18.26 -10.20 17.45
N LEU A 298 19.14 -9.18 17.40
CA LEU A 298 18.72 -7.78 17.46
C LEU A 298 17.89 -7.36 16.24
N ALA A 299 18.27 -7.82 15.04
CA ALA A 299 17.54 -7.54 13.82
C ALA A 299 16.18 -8.24 13.82
N TYR A 300 16.11 -9.47 14.34
CA TYR A 300 14.86 -10.20 14.55
C TYR A 300 13.92 -9.45 15.51
N CYS A 301 14.42 -9.01 16.68
CA CYS A 301 13.63 -8.23 17.63
C CYS A 301 13.18 -6.89 17.04
N GLY A 302 14.05 -6.20 16.29
CA GLY A 302 13.71 -4.96 15.59
C GLY A 302 12.59 -5.16 14.58
N TYR A 303 12.63 -6.23 13.79
CA TYR A 303 11.57 -6.60 12.87
C TYR A 303 10.24 -6.84 13.60
N LEU A 304 10.23 -7.61 14.70
CA LEU A 304 9.00 -7.89 15.45
C LEU A 304 8.38 -6.61 16.05
N ALA A 305 9.22 -5.73 16.60
CA ALA A 305 8.77 -4.45 17.13
C ALA A 305 8.13 -3.60 16.03
N VAL A 306 8.77 -3.48 14.87
CA VAL A 306 8.23 -2.74 13.73
C VAL A 306 6.95 -3.38 13.20
N ALA A 307 6.90 -4.70 13.05
CA ALA A 307 5.71 -5.42 12.62
C ALA A 307 4.52 -5.19 13.56
N ALA A 308 4.76 -5.17 14.88
CA ALA A 308 3.73 -4.89 15.87
C ALA A 308 3.21 -3.44 15.76
N VAL A 309 4.10 -2.46 15.59
CA VAL A 309 3.70 -1.05 15.43
C VAL A 309 2.93 -0.82 14.13
N VAL A 310 3.37 -1.43 13.01
CA VAL A 310 2.63 -1.38 11.74
C VAL A 310 1.24 -1.99 11.92
N LEU A 311 1.14 -3.19 12.50
CA LEU A 311 -0.15 -3.84 12.75
C LEU A 311 -1.06 -2.97 13.64
N ALA A 312 -0.53 -2.37 14.70
CA ALA A 312 -1.29 -1.48 15.58
C ALA A 312 -1.86 -0.28 14.83
N GLY A 313 -1.07 0.37 13.97
CA GLY A 313 -1.54 1.49 13.14
C GLY A 313 -2.67 1.07 12.18
N PHE A 314 -2.57 -0.12 11.59
CA PHE A 314 -3.65 -0.69 10.77
C PHE A 314 -4.91 -0.99 11.58
N LEU A 315 -4.78 -1.53 12.79
CA LEU A 315 -5.92 -1.78 13.67
C LEU A 315 -6.63 -0.47 14.04
N VAL A 316 -5.88 0.58 14.40
CA VAL A 316 -6.44 1.92 14.65
C VAL A 316 -7.22 2.42 13.43
N THR A 317 -6.64 2.27 12.23
CA THR A 317 -7.31 2.67 10.99
C THR A 317 -8.60 1.90 10.75
N ASN A 318 -8.60 0.59 10.96
CA ASN A 318 -9.76 -0.29 10.79
C ASN A 318 -10.86 -0.07 11.83
N VAL A 319 -10.52 0.48 12.99
CA VAL A 319 -11.49 0.87 14.02
C VAL A 319 -12.17 2.20 13.66
N ILE A 320 -11.41 3.14 13.08
CA ILE A 320 -11.91 4.49 12.75
C ILE A 320 -12.58 4.52 11.37
N THR A 321 -12.11 3.72 10.41
CA THR A 321 -12.53 3.76 9.00
C THR A 321 -12.91 2.37 8.47
N PHE A 322 -13.93 2.33 7.61
CA PHE A 322 -14.65 1.11 7.19
C PHE A 322 -14.12 0.42 5.92
N ASP A 323 -12.92 0.77 5.46
CA ASP A 323 -12.36 0.33 4.16
C ASP A 323 -11.43 -0.91 4.30
N TYR A 324 -11.95 -1.98 4.93
CA TYR A 324 -11.17 -3.14 5.39
C TYR A 324 -10.44 -3.90 4.28
N ALA A 325 -11.06 -4.08 3.11
CA ALA A 325 -10.45 -4.81 2.00
C ALA A 325 -9.21 -4.07 1.46
N ARG A 326 -9.34 -2.75 1.25
CA ARG A 326 -8.23 -1.88 0.88
C ARG A 326 -7.14 -1.88 1.94
N HIS A 327 -7.50 -1.79 3.22
CA HIS A 327 -6.52 -1.79 4.30
C HIS A 327 -5.79 -3.13 4.42
N LEU A 328 -6.46 -4.26 4.20
CA LEU A 328 -5.80 -5.57 4.19
C LEU A 328 -4.75 -5.67 3.08
N GLY A 329 -5.04 -5.13 1.89
CA GLY A 329 -4.06 -5.09 0.80
C GLY A 329 -2.85 -4.20 1.12
N ASN A 330 -3.09 -3.01 1.66
CA ASN A 330 -2.02 -2.13 2.13
C ASN A 330 -1.18 -2.79 3.23
N LEU A 331 -1.81 -3.50 4.18
CA LEU A 331 -1.13 -4.23 5.26
C LEU A 331 -0.21 -5.30 4.69
N ALA A 332 -0.72 -6.10 3.74
CA ALA A 332 0.05 -7.15 3.08
C ALA A 332 1.29 -6.55 2.39
N LEU A 333 1.13 -5.46 1.64
CA LEU A 333 2.25 -4.77 1.00
C LEU A 333 3.26 -4.25 2.03
N CYS A 334 2.80 -3.60 3.10
CA CYS A 334 3.67 -3.09 4.15
C CYS A 334 4.50 -4.21 4.79
N PHE A 335 3.88 -5.35 5.11
CA PHE A 335 4.55 -6.53 5.66
C PHE A 335 5.58 -7.12 4.70
N ILE A 336 5.26 -7.16 3.40
CA ILE A 336 6.21 -7.60 2.37
C ILE A 336 7.40 -6.65 2.29
N LEU A 337 7.18 -5.33 2.28
CA LEU A 337 8.26 -4.35 2.20
C LEU A 337 9.20 -4.39 3.41
N ILE A 338 8.66 -4.48 4.65
CA ILE A 338 9.52 -4.63 5.84
C ILE A 338 10.28 -5.96 5.82
N SER A 339 9.65 -7.04 5.35
CA SER A 339 10.31 -8.36 5.25
C SER A 339 11.44 -8.33 4.23
N GLN A 340 11.20 -7.77 3.05
CA GLN A 340 12.21 -7.65 1.99
C GLN A 340 13.37 -6.75 2.44
N ALA A 341 13.07 -5.60 3.07
CA ALA A 341 14.10 -4.72 3.61
C ALA A 341 14.97 -5.41 4.68
N GLN A 342 14.33 -6.17 5.58
CA GLN A 342 15.01 -6.92 6.64
C GLN A 342 15.89 -8.06 6.09
N ILE A 343 15.37 -8.83 5.13
CA ILE A 343 16.10 -9.94 4.50
C ILE A 343 17.32 -9.39 3.75
N VAL A 344 17.12 -8.39 2.89
CA VAL A 344 18.20 -7.86 2.05
C VAL A 344 19.31 -7.22 2.88
N VAL A 345 18.98 -6.53 3.98
CA VAL A 345 20.01 -5.85 4.77
C VAL A 345 20.87 -6.82 5.60
N VAL A 346 20.33 -7.98 6.01
CA VAL A 346 21.06 -8.96 6.83
C VAL A 346 21.70 -10.06 5.99
N ASP A 347 20.92 -10.65 5.08
CA ASP A 347 21.33 -11.84 4.32
C ASP A 347 21.79 -11.51 2.89
N GLY A 348 21.60 -10.26 2.44
CA GLY A 348 21.78 -9.89 1.03
C GLY A 348 20.64 -10.42 0.14
N PRO A 349 20.85 -10.45 -1.18
CA PRO A 349 19.86 -11.00 -2.11
C PRO A 349 19.61 -12.50 -1.84
N VAL A 350 18.36 -12.90 -1.90
CA VAL A 350 17.93 -14.30 -1.81
C VAL A 350 18.41 -15.05 -3.04
N THR A 351 19.33 -15.98 -2.87
CA THR A 351 19.88 -16.83 -3.95
C THR A 351 19.27 -18.22 -4.02
N ASP A 352 18.67 -18.69 -2.92
CA ASP A 352 17.93 -19.94 -2.83
C ASP A 352 16.55 -19.68 -2.23
N ALA A 353 15.48 -20.02 -2.94
CA ALA A 353 14.11 -19.98 -2.45
C ALA A 353 13.46 -21.37 -2.43
N SER A 354 14.27 -22.41 -2.14
CA SER A 354 13.81 -23.79 -1.91
C SER A 354 12.68 -23.92 -0.86
N ASP A 355 12.52 -22.94 0.03
CA ASP A 355 11.41 -22.82 0.98
C ASP A 355 10.02 -22.79 0.32
N ILE A 356 9.94 -22.34 -0.94
CA ILE A 356 8.74 -22.34 -1.76
C ILE A 356 8.93 -23.26 -2.97
N GLU A 357 8.55 -24.53 -2.80
CA GLU A 357 8.76 -25.56 -3.83
C GLU A 357 7.85 -25.31 -5.07
N PRO A 358 8.41 -24.96 -6.24
CA PRO A 358 7.58 -24.60 -7.40
C PRO A 358 6.81 -25.77 -8.02
N ALA A 359 7.24 -27.00 -7.81
CA ALA A 359 6.56 -28.19 -8.35
C ALA A 359 5.46 -28.72 -7.42
N ASN A 360 5.26 -28.11 -6.25
CA ASN A 360 4.25 -28.52 -5.29
C ASN A 360 2.84 -28.16 -5.83
N ARG A 361 1.94 -29.14 -5.85
CA ARG A 361 0.58 -28.98 -6.38
C ARG A 361 -0.24 -27.93 -5.62
N LEU A 362 -0.07 -27.82 -4.31
CA LEU A 362 -0.76 -26.81 -3.50
C LEU A 362 -0.24 -25.40 -3.81
N VAL A 363 1.07 -25.25 -4.05
CA VAL A 363 1.67 -23.97 -4.46
C VAL A 363 1.16 -23.55 -5.84
N MET A 364 1.14 -24.47 -6.80
CA MET A 364 0.59 -24.23 -8.14
C MET A 364 -0.90 -23.84 -8.10
N ALA A 365 -1.70 -24.58 -7.33
CA ALA A 365 -3.13 -24.28 -7.16
C ALA A 365 -3.36 -22.91 -6.49
N ALA A 366 -2.57 -22.58 -5.47
CA ALA A 366 -2.62 -21.28 -4.80
C ALA A 366 -2.27 -20.13 -5.76
N VAL A 367 -1.23 -20.28 -6.60
CA VAL A 367 -0.86 -19.28 -7.61
C VAL A 367 -1.97 -19.09 -8.64
N LEU A 368 -2.57 -20.18 -9.14
CA LEU A 368 -3.71 -20.07 -10.06
C LEU A 368 -4.90 -19.38 -9.42
N ALA A 369 -5.24 -19.73 -8.17
CA ALA A 369 -6.31 -19.08 -7.43
C ALA A 369 -6.04 -17.57 -7.27
N VAL A 370 -4.82 -17.19 -6.90
CA VAL A 370 -4.39 -15.79 -6.81
C VAL A 370 -4.53 -15.07 -8.17
N ALA A 371 -4.14 -15.71 -9.26
CA ALA A 371 -4.22 -15.14 -10.60
C ALA A 371 -5.69 -14.93 -11.05
N MET A 372 -6.54 -15.94 -10.82
CA MET A 372 -7.94 -15.95 -11.24
C MET A 372 -8.84 -15.00 -10.46
N LEU A 373 -8.45 -14.64 -9.23
CA LEU A 373 -9.20 -13.64 -8.46
C LEU A 373 -8.93 -12.24 -9.04
N PRO A 374 -9.94 -11.60 -9.67
CA PRO A 374 -9.73 -10.38 -10.44
C PRO A 374 -9.33 -9.19 -9.55
N TRP A 375 -9.91 -9.12 -8.34
CA TRP A 375 -9.63 -8.08 -7.33
C TRP A 375 -10.35 -8.42 -6.02
N VAL A 376 -9.86 -7.89 -4.90
CA VAL A 376 -10.72 -7.62 -3.74
C VAL A 376 -11.22 -6.20 -3.96
N GLY A 377 -12.52 -6.00 -4.21
CA GLY A 377 -13.03 -4.65 -4.44
C GLY A 377 -12.79 -3.74 -3.24
N VAL A 378 -12.91 -2.43 -3.48
CA VAL A 378 -12.56 -1.35 -2.53
C VAL A 378 -13.24 -1.55 -1.17
N VAL A 379 -14.57 -1.62 -1.14
CA VAL A 379 -15.35 -1.82 0.11
C VAL A 379 -15.74 -3.30 0.30
N TYR A 380 -15.83 -4.02 -0.83
CA TYR A 380 -16.45 -5.33 -0.93
C TYR A 380 -15.65 -6.20 -1.91
N PRO A 381 -15.19 -7.41 -1.51
CA PRO A 381 -14.76 -8.41 -2.48
C PRO A 381 -15.88 -8.61 -3.50
N ILE A 382 -15.57 -8.53 -4.79
CA ILE A 382 -16.51 -8.90 -5.84
C ILE A 382 -16.52 -10.42 -5.85
N LEU A 383 -17.53 -10.99 -5.20
CA LEU A 383 -18.08 -12.31 -5.50
C LEU A 383 -19.47 -12.07 -6.08
#